data_AF-A0A956WJG7-F1
#
_entry.id   AF-A0A956WJG7-F1
#
_cell.length_a   1.000
_cell.length_b   1.000
_cell.length_c   1.000
_cell.angle_alpha   90.00
_cell.angle_beta   90.00
_cell.angle_gamma   90.00
#
_symmetry.space_group_name_H-M   'P 1'
#
loop_
_entity.id
_entity.type
_entity.pdbx_description
1 polymer ?
#
loop_
_entity_poly.entity_id
_entity_poly.type
_entity_poly.pdbx_seq_one_letter_code
_entity_poly.pdbx_strand_id
1 'polypeptide(L)'
;LAAAYAGIGFGNAGVHLPHGMSYPVSGLVREYRPEGYPQDHAIVPHGMSVILNAPAVFRWTAPANPARHLEAARLLGADTRDAAEEDAGEILAGAIIDIMRKVGMPNGLGAVGFGPDDVDALVAGTTPQHRVTKLSPRPAGEDDLRQLFLGAMSYW
;
A
#
# COMPACT_ATOMS: atom_id res chain seq x y z
N LEU A 1 5.03 9.06 19.49
CA LEU A 1 4.47 10.37 19.08
C LEU A 1 3.95 10.35 17.64
N ALA A 2 4.78 10.03 16.62
CA ALA A 2 4.33 9.95 15.22
C ALA A 2 3.07 9.11 14.98
N ALA A 3 3.02 7.87 15.47
CA ALA A 3 1.84 7.00 15.33
C ALA A 3 0.57 7.60 15.97
N ALA A 4 0.71 8.36 17.07
CA ALA A 4 -0.41 9.02 17.73
C ALA A 4 -0.96 10.18 16.89
N TYR A 5 -0.07 11.00 16.30
CA TYR A 5 -0.50 12.06 15.38
C TYR A 5 -1.14 11.52 14.11
N ALA A 6 -0.59 10.42 13.55
CA ALA A 6 -1.22 9.73 12.43
C ALA A 6 -2.64 9.26 12.81
N GLY A 7 -2.80 8.66 14.00
CA GLY A 7 -4.10 8.24 14.54
C GLY A 7 -5.12 9.36 14.66
N ILE A 8 -4.71 10.55 15.11
CA ILE A 8 -5.58 11.73 15.15
C ILE A 8 -5.99 12.16 13.74
N GLY A 9 -5.06 12.14 12.79
CA GLY A 9 -5.31 12.49 11.39
C GLY A 9 -6.33 11.54 10.74
N PHE A 10 -5.98 10.26 10.62
CA PHE A 10 -6.86 9.29 9.96
C PHE A 10 -8.12 8.96 10.77
N GLY A 11 -8.13 9.19 12.09
CA GLY A 11 -9.33 9.05 12.91
C GLY A 11 -10.46 10.00 12.48
N ASN A 12 -10.11 11.13 11.86
CA ASN A 12 -11.07 12.12 11.33
C ASN A 12 -11.21 12.03 9.81
N ALA A 13 -10.10 11.85 9.08
CA ALA A 13 -10.10 11.85 7.61
C ALA A 13 -10.41 10.47 6.99
N GLY A 14 -10.27 9.40 7.76
CA GLY A 14 -10.29 8.02 7.28
C GLY A 14 -8.99 7.61 6.57
N VAL A 15 -9.04 6.42 5.95
CA VAL A 15 -7.98 5.79 5.17
C VAL A 15 -8.56 5.21 3.89
N HIS A 16 -7.72 4.93 2.88
CA HIS A 16 -8.19 4.48 1.56
C HIS A 16 -7.61 3.11 1.12
N LEU A 17 -7.44 2.93 -0.19
CA LEU A 17 -7.11 1.66 -0.86
C LEU A 17 -6.05 0.79 -0.19
N PRO A 18 -4.89 1.28 0.32
CA PRO A 18 -3.89 0.40 0.95
C PRO A 18 -4.47 -0.37 2.15
N HIS A 19 -5.41 0.24 2.89
CA HIS A 19 -6.11 -0.44 3.97
C HIS A 19 -7.17 -1.41 3.44
N GLY A 20 -7.95 -1.02 2.43
CA GLY A 20 -8.95 -1.91 1.83
C GLY A 20 -8.33 -3.17 1.24
N MET A 21 -7.23 -3.00 0.49
CA MET A 21 -6.45 -4.09 -0.12
C MET A 21 -5.74 -4.95 0.91
N SER A 22 -5.46 -4.42 2.10
CA SER A 22 -4.76 -5.19 3.14
C SER A 22 -5.61 -6.32 3.73
N TYR A 23 -6.94 -6.19 3.71
CA TYR A 23 -7.83 -7.16 4.34
C TYR A 23 -7.78 -8.53 3.65
N PRO A 24 -7.93 -8.64 2.32
CA PRO A 24 -7.77 -9.93 1.66
C PRO A 24 -6.34 -10.47 1.72
N VAL A 25 -5.31 -9.63 1.70
CA VAL A 25 -3.92 -10.08 1.86
C VAL A 25 -3.72 -10.74 3.23
N SER A 26 -4.27 -10.17 4.31
CA SER A 26 -4.20 -10.79 5.64
C SER A 26 -5.14 -11.99 5.78
N GLY A 27 -6.29 -11.98 5.13
CA GLY A 27 -7.31 -13.04 5.24
C GLY A 27 -7.05 -14.28 4.36
N LEU A 28 -6.29 -14.12 3.27
CA LEU A 28 -5.99 -15.19 2.31
C LEU A 28 -4.55 -15.71 2.42
N VAL A 29 -3.79 -15.27 3.43
CA VAL A 29 -2.43 -15.77 3.67
C VAL A 29 -2.45 -17.29 3.88
N ARG A 30 -1.51 -17.98 3.23
CA ARG A 30 -1.41 -19.45 3.31
C ARG A 30 -0.33 -19.91 4.27
N GLU A 31 0.90 -19.43 4.07
CA GLU A 31 2.09 -20.01 4.72
C GLU A 31 3.03 -18.99 5.37
N TYR A 32 2.90 -17.70 5.03
CA TYR A 32 3.82 -16.67 5.50
C TYR A 32 3.75 -16.51 7.01
N ARG A 33 4.93 -16.53 7.65
CA ARG A 33 5.12 -16.36 9.09
C ARG A 33 6.32 -15.44 9.30
N PRO A 34 6.11 -14.14 9.57
CA PRO A 34 7.23 -13.22 9.75
C PRO A 34 7.98 -13.52 11.05
N GLU A 35 9.28 -13.22 11.05
CA GLU A 35 10.10 -13.28 12.26
C GLU A 35 9.56 -12.34 13.34
N GLY A 36 9.62 -12.76 14.61
CA GLY A 36 9.14 -11.98 15.75
C GLY A 36 7.63 -12.03 15.99
N TYR A 37 6.87 -12.78 15.17
CA TYR A 37 5.44 -13.05 15.36
C TYR A 37 5.19 -14.49 15.82
N PRO A 38 3.98 -14.82 16.34
CA PRO A 38 3.61 -16.21 16.62
C PRO A 38 3.79 -17.10 15.38
N GLN A 39 4.36 -18.29 15.58
CA GLN A 39 4.73 -19.22 14.49
C GLN A 39 3.74 -20.38 14.32
N ASP A 40 2.72 -20.45 15.16
CA ASP A 40 1.70 -21.52 15.19
C ASP A 40 0.69 -21.44 14.05
N HIS A 41 0.53 -20.27 13.41
CA HIS A 41 -0.36 -20.06 12.26
C HIS A 41 0.26 -19.07 11.27
N ALA A 42 -0.21 -19.09 10.02
CA ALA A 42 0.20 -18.13 9.01
C ALA A 42 -0.44 -16.76 9.26
N ILE A 43 0.32 -15.69 9.05
CA ILE A 43 -0.13 -14.31 9.26
C ILE A 43 0.65 -13.34 8.37
N VAL A 44 -0.05 -12.41 7.72
CA VAL A 44 0.54 -11.14 7.28
C VAL A 44 0.03 -10.05 8.23
N PRO A 45 0.86 -9.50 9.13
CA PRO A 45 0.45 -8.47 10.06
C PRO A 45 -0.13 -7.26 9.32
N HIS A 46 -1.18 -6.65 9.86
CA HIS A 46 -1.94 -5.60 9.15
C HIS A 46 -1.04 -4.48 8.61
N GLY A 47 -0.09 -3.97 9.41
CA GLY A 47 0.83 -2.92 8.94
C GLY A 47 1.69 -3.34 7.75
N MET A 48 2.14 -4.59 7.72
CA MET A 48 2.87 -5.18 6.58
C MET A 48 1.95 -5.30 5.36
N SER A 49 0.74 -5.79 5.57
CA SER A 49 -0.27 -5.91 4.52
C SER A 49 -0.62 -4.54 3.89
N VAL A 50 -0.73 -3.48 4.70
CA VAL A 50 -0.96 -2.11 4.20
C VAL A 50 0.23 -1.59 3.40
N ILE A 51 1.45 -1.69 3.93
CA ILE A 51 2.63 -1.08 3.29
C ILE A 51 3.01 -1.79 1.98
N LEU A 52 2.79 -3.10 1.86
CA LEU A 52 3.08 -3.85 0.64
C LEU A 52 2.20 -3.40 -0.54
N ASN A 53 0.99 -2.88 -0.29
CA ASN A 53 0.11 -2.34 -1.33
C ASN A 53 0.34 -0.85 -1.61
N ALA A 54 0.99 -0.12 -0.68
CA ALA A 54 1.02 1.34 -0.71
C ALA A 54 1.77 1.94 -1.91
N PRO A 55 2.97 1.47 -2.33
CA PRO A 55 3.67 2.05 -3.47
C PRO A 55 2.86 1.98 -4.78
N ALA A 56 2.26 0.82 -5.09
CA ALA A 56 1.41 0.66 -6.28
C ALA A 56 0.20 1.62 -6.26
N VAL A 57 -0.44 1.77 -5.10
CA VAL A 57 -1.55 2.72 -4.93
C VAL A 57 -1.10 4.15 -5.11
N PHE A 58 0.01 4.58 -4.48
CA PHE A 58 0.44 5.98 -4.54
C PHE A 58 0.90 6.42 -5.93
N ARG A 59 1.47 5.51 -6.73
CA ARG A 59 1.69 5.73 -8.18
C ARG A 59 0.38 6.06 -8.88
N TRP A 60 -0.64 5.24 -8.65
CA TRP A 60 -1.94 5.41 -9.30
C TRP A 60 -2.72 6.62 -8.76
N THR A 61 -2.63 6.96 -7.47
CA THR A 61 -3.38 8.11 -6.92
C THR A 61 -2.73 9.47 -7.20
N ALA A 62 -1.45 9.51 -7.62
CA ALA A 62 -0.71 10.75 -7.80
C ALA A 62 -1.42 11.81 -8.64
N PRO A 63 -2.04 11.49 -9.81
CA PRO A 63 -2.72 12.49 -10.63
C PRO A 63 -3.89 13.21 -9.94
N ALA A 64 -4.45 12.66 -8.86
CA ALA A 64 -5.52 13.34 -8.12
C ALA A 64 -5.04 14.55 -7.34
N ASN A 65 -3.78 14.53 -6.87
CA ASN A 65 -3.14 15.68 -6.24
C ASN A 65 -1.61 15.50 -6.22
N PRO A 66 -0.91 15.82 -7.32
CA PRO A 66 0.53 15.64 -7.43
C PRO A 66 1.30 16.43 -6.37
N ALA A 67 0.90 17.68 -6.11
CA ALA A 67 1.52 18.54 -5.10
C ALA A 67 1.50 17.91 -3.69
N ARG A 68 0.40 17.27 -3.29
CA ARG A 68 0.32 16.55 -2.00
C ARG A 68 1.22 15.31 -1.96
N HIS A 69 1.41 14.61 -3.09
CA HIS A 69 2.30 13.46 -3.16
C HIS A 69 3.77 13.89 -3.07
N LEU A 70 4.15 14.97 -3.78
CA LEU A 70 5.50 15.55 -3.69
C LEU A 70 5.80 16.07 -2.27
N GLU A 71 4.84 16.75 -1.63
CA GLU A 71 5.03 17.20 -0.24
C GLU A 71 5.23 16.01 0.71
N ALA A 72 4.45 14.94 0.56
CA ALA A 72 4.64 13.72 1.34
C ALA A 72 6.02 13.10 1.09
N ALA A 73 6.46 13.02 -0.16
CA ALA A 73 7.77 12.48 -0.51
C ALA A 73 8.92 13.30 0.10
N ARG A 74 8.82 14.64 0.04
CA ARG A 74 9.77 15.57 0.65
C ARG A 74 9.86 15.37 2.17
N LEU A 75 8.72 15.20 2.85
CA LEU A 75 8.67 14.91 4.29
C LEU A 75 9.29 13.56 4.65
N LEU A 76 9.27 12.59 3.72
CA LEU A 76 9.96 11.30 3.84
C LEU A 76 11.45 11.37 3.47
N GLY A 77 11.95 12.54 3.04
CA GLY A 77 13.36 12.79 2.74
C GLY A 77 13.74 12.62 1.26
N ALA A 78 12.77 12.50 0.35
CA ALA A 78 13.06 12.54 -1.08
C ALA A 78 13.44 13.96 -1.53
N ASP A 79 14.34 14.07 -2.52
CA ASP A 79 14.59 15.33 -3.21
C ASP A 79 13.51 15.55 -4.26
N THR A 80 12.72 16.60 -4.07
CA THR A 80 11.61 16.96 -4.96
C THR A 80 11.86 18.29 -5.67
N ARG A 81 13.09 18.80 -5.65
CA ARG A 81 13.46 20.01 -6.40
C ARG A 81 13.31 19.72 -7.89
N ASP A 82 12.66 20.64 -8.59
CA ASP A 82 12.41 20.56 -10.04
C ASP A 82 11.60 19.33 -10.49
N ALA A 83 10.95 18.61 -9.58
CA ALA A 83 10.11 17.47 -9.91
C ALA A 83 8.88 17.92 -10.70
N ALA A 84 8.61 17.24 -11.83
CA ALA A 84 7.37 17.43 -12.57
C ALA A 84 6.19 16.79 -11.81
N GLU A 85 4.98 17.29 -12.05
CA GLU A 85 3.78 16.74 -11.40
C GLU A 85 3.53 15.28 -11.81
N GLU A 86 3.86 14.89 -13.04
CA GLU A 86 3.76 13.51 -13.50
C GLU A 86 4.67 12.53 -12.73
N ASP A 87 5.78 12.99 -12.19
CA ASP A 87 6.75 12.15 -11.47
C ASP A 87 6.34 11.91 -10.00
N ALA A 88 5.35 12.65 -9.50
CA ALA A 88 4.98 12.67 -8.09
C ALA A 88 4.67 11.27 -7.51
N GLY A 89 4.05 10.41 -8.32
CA GLY A 89 3.72 9.03 -7.92
C GLY A 89 4.95 8.16 -7.75
N GLU A 90 5.88 8.20 -8.70
CA GLU A 90 7.11 7.41 -8.62
C GLU A 90 8.05 7.91 -7.53
N ILE A 91 8.15 9.24 -7.34
CA ILE A 91 8.98 9.82 -6.28
C ILE A 91 8.47 9.40 -4.90
N LEU A 92 7.15 9.50 -4.65
CA LEU A 92 6.58 9.07 -3.37
C LEU A 92 6.70 7.55 -3.17
N ALA A 93 6.39 6.76 -4.20
CA ALA A 93 6.52 5.31 -4.12
C ALA A 93 7.97 4.88 -3.85
N GLY A 94 8.94 5.51 -4.52
CA GLY A 94 10.37 5.28 -4.30
C GLY A 94 10.80 5.60 -2.88
N ALA A 95 10.39 6.75 -2.33
CA ALA A 95 10.68 7.11 -0.95
C ALA A 95 10.13 6.09 0.07
N ILE A 96 8.93 5.56 -0.18
CA ILE A 96 8.32 4.51 0.65
C ILE A 96 9.10 3.20 0.51
N ILE A 97 9.44 2.79 -0.72
CA ILE A 97 10.21 1.58 -1.02
C ILE A 97 11.59 1.63 -0.35
N ASP A 98 12.25 2.79 -0.35
CA ASP A 98 13.54 2.96 0.34
C ASP A 98 13.43 2.74 1.85
N ILE A 99 12.35 3.22 2.47
CA ILE A 99 12.06 2.95 3.89
C ILE A 99 11.79 1.46 4.10
N MET A 100 10.95 0.85 3.26
CA MET A 100 10.64 -0.59 3.30
C MET A 100 11.92 -1.44 3.28
N ARG A 101 12.86 -1.14 2.37
CA ARG A 101 14.16 -1.83 2.28
C ARG A 101 14.99 -1.64 3.54
N LYS A 102 15.08 -0.41 4.06
CA LYS A 102 15.87 -0.09 5.26
C LYS A 102 15.39 -0.81 6.52
N VAL A 103 14.09 -1.08 6.63
CA VAL A 103 13.50 -1.77 7.79
C VAL A 103 13.27 -3.27 7.56
N GLY A 104 13.74 -3.82 6.43
CA GLY A 104 13.62 -5.25 6.14
C GLY A 104 12.21 -5.72 5.81
N MET A 105 11.37 -4.87 5.20
CA MET A 105 10.06 -5.32 4.72
C MET A 105 10.20 -6.30 3.53
N PRO A 106 9.24 -7.24 3.38
CA PRO A 106 9.16 -8.07 2.18
C PRO A 106 9.05 -7.24 0.90
N ASN A 107 9.59 -7.79 -0.19
CA ASN A 107 9.53 -7.19 -1.52
C ASN A 107 8.20 -7.46 -2.21
N GLY A 108 7.18 -6.69 -1.82
CA GLY A 108 5.83 -6.83 -2.39
C GLY A 108 5.11 -8.10 -1.96
N LEU A 109 3.95 -8.33 -2.56
CA LEU A 109 3.05 -9.44 -2.21
C LEU A 109 3.63 -10.81 -2.59
N GLY A 110 4.49 -10.87 -3.60
CA GLY A 110 5.22 -12.08 -3.99
C GLY A 110 6.05 -12.65 -2.84
N ALA A 111 6.71 -11.79 -2.08
CA ALA A 111 7.54 -12.18 -0.95
C ALA A 111 6.75 -12.71 0.26
N VAL A 112 5.42 -12.54 0.28
CA VAL A 112 4.53 -13.13 1.31
C VAL A 112 3.63 -14.24 0.74
N GLY A 113 3.97 -14.75 -0.46
CA GLY A 113 3.39 -15.96 -1.02
C GLY A 113 2.17 -15.77 -1.92
N PHE A 114 1.86 -14.55 -2.36
CA PHE A 114 0.84 -14.29 -3.39
C PHE A 114 1.45 -14.26 -4.79
N GLY A 115 0.65 -14.60 -5.80
CA GLY A 115 1.02 -14.48 -7.20
C GLY A 115 -0.10 -13.89 -8.06
N PRO A 116 0.13 -13.76 -9.39
CA PRO A 116 -0.88 -13.26 -10.33
C PRO A 116 -2.20 -14.04 -10.30
N ASP A 117 -2.15 -15.35 -10.05
CA ASP A 117 -3.33 -16.22 -9.97
C ASP A 117 -4.22 -15.92 -8.74
N ASP A 118 -3.68 -15.22 -7.74
CA ASP A 118 -4.45 -14.82 -6.55
C ASP A 118 -5.21 -13.50 -6.74
N VAL A 119 -4.93 -12.76 -7.81
CA VAL A 119 -5.42 -11.37 -7.95
C VAL A 119 -6.93 -11.30 -7.95
N ASP A 120 -7.63 -12.22 -8.62
CA ASP A 120 -9.09 -12.20 -8.64
C ASP A 120 -9.69 -12.40 -7.24
N ALA A 121 -9.09 -13.26 -6.41
CA ALA A 121 -9.50 -13.45 -5.02
C ALA A 121 -9.18 -12.21 -4.15
N LEU A 122 -8.03 -11.59 -4.37
CA LEU A 122 -7.62 -10.35 -3.69
C LEU A 122 -8.55 -9.19 -4.04
N VAL A 123 -8.95 -9.05 -5.31
CA VAL A 123 -9.94 -8.07 -5.76
C VAL A 123 -11.28 -8.34 -5.10
N ALA A 124 -11.79 -9.58 -5.17
CA ALA A 124 -13.07 -9.96 -4.59
C ALA A 124 -13.15 -9.67 -3.07
N GLY A 125 -12.07 -9.88 -2.32
CA GLY A 125 -12.03 -9.55 -0.89
C GLY A 125 -11.86 -8.05 -0.59
N THR A 126 -11.39 -7.25 -1.55
CA THR A 126 -11.26 -5.78 -1.43
C THR A 126 -12.56 -5.05 -1.77
N THR A 127 -13.29 -5.50 -2.80
CA THR A 127 -14.53 -4.87 -3.29
C THR A 127 -15.55 -4.53 -2.18
N PRO A 128 -15.85 -5.42 -1.21
CA PRO A 128 -16.84 -5.11 -0.16
C PRO A 128 -16.35 -4.10 0.88
N GLN A 129 -15.06 -3.70 0.89
CA GLN A 129 -14.47 -2.80 1.89
C GLN A 129 -14.82 -1.31 1.65
N HIS A 130 -16.09 -1.02 1.37
CA HIS A 130 -16.58 0.30 0.95
C HIS A 130 -16.23 1.45 1.87
N ARG A 131 -16.10 1.19 3.18
CA ARG A 131 -15.76 2.24 4.17
C ARG A 131 -14.41 2.89 3.87
N VAL A 132 -13.46 2.14 3.31
CA VAL A 132 -12.12 2.63 2.99
C VAL A 132 -11.94 2.82 1.49
N THR A 133 -12.49 1.94 0.64
CA THR A 133 -12.30 2.08 -0.82
C THR A 133 -12.95 3.33 -1.39
N LYS A 134 -14.11 3.76 -0.86
CA LYS A 134 -14.80 4.99 -1.30
C LYS A 134 -14.12 6.30 -0.86
N LEU A 135 -13.15 6.23 0.05
CA LEU A 135 -12.36 7.40 0.47
C LEU A 135 -11.14 7.64 -0.42
N SER A 136 -10.91 6.77 -1.42
CA SER A 136 -9.86 6.97 -2.42
C SER A 136 -10.05 8.30 -3.16
N PRO A 137 -8.97 9.08 -3.39
CA PRO A 137 -9.06 10.33 -4.15
C PRO A 137 -9.37 10.12 -5.63
N ARG A 138 -9.30 8.86 -6.11
CA ARG A 138 -9.76 8.41 -7.42
C ARG A 138 -10.72 7.23 -7.23
N PRO A 139 -11.89 7.18 -7.88
CA PRO A 139 -12.75 6.00 -7.88
C PRO A 139 -11.97 4.79 -8.43
N ALA A 140 -11.96 3.68 -7.70
CA ALA A 140 -11.29 2.45 -8.10
C ALA A 140 -12.35 1.36 -8.36
N GLY A 141 -12.37 0.83 -9.58
CA GLY A 141 -13.12 -0.37 -9.94
C GLY A 141 -12.30 -1.65 -9.76
N GLU A 142 -12.90 -2.79 -10.12
CA GLU A 142 -12.22 -4.10 -10.04
C GLU A 142 -10.99 -4.17 -10.96
N ASP A 143 -11.06 -3.56 -12.15
CA ASP A 143 -9.92 -3.52 -13.06
C ASP A 143 -8.77 -2.67 -12.53
N ASP A 144 -9.06 -1.53 -11.87
CA ASP A 144 -8.05 -0.74 -11.18
C ASP A 144 -7.41 -1.57 -10.06
N LEU A 145 -8.21 -2.23 -9.23
CA LEU A 145 -7.72 -3.08 -8.14
C LEU A 145 -6.84 -4.22 -8.66
N ARG A 146 -7.20 -4.83 -9.80
CA ARG A 146 -6.39 -5.86 -10.46
C ARG A 146 -5.01 -5.32 -10.85
N GLN A 147 -4.95 -4.16 -11.48
CA GLN A 147 -3.68 -3.52 -11.84
C GLN A 147 -2.86 -3.13 -10.60
N LEU A 148 -3.51 -2.65 -9.54
CA LEU A 148 -2.86 -2.29 -8.29
C LEU A 148 -2.23 -3.51 -7.61
N PHE A 149 -2.93 -4.65 -7.55
CA PHE A 149 -2.37 -5.89 -7.00
C PHE A 149 -1.21 -6.41 -7.84
N LEU A 150 -1.34 -6.43 -9.17
CA LEU A 150 -0.26 -6.82 -10.07
C LEU A 150 0.98 -5.92 -9.89
N GLY A 151 0.78 -4.61 -9.79
CA GLY A 151 1.84 -3.64 -9.52
C GLY A 151 2.46 -3.74 -8.13
N ALA A 152 1.81 -4.44 -7.20
CA ALA A 152 2.30 -4.67 -5.83
C ALA A 152 3.03 -6.02 -5.65
N MET A 153 3.18 -6.82 -6.71
CA MET A 153 3.79 -8.15 -6.61
C MET A 153 5.28 -8.10 -6.26
N SER A 154 6.02 -7.16 -6.86
CA SER A 154 7.45 -6.94 -6.62
C SER A 154 7.82 -5.49 -6.93
N TYR A 155 8.73 -4.92 -6.14
CA TYR A 155 9.17 -3.52 -6.29
C TYR A 155 10.67 -3.36 -6.58
N TRP A 156 11.49 -4.33 -6.16
CA TRP A 156 12.94 -4.36 -6.44
C TRP A 156 13.45 -5.76 -6.79
#